data_AF-A0A7L5YT92-F1
#
_entry.id   AF-A0A7L5YT92-F1
#
_cell.length_a   1.000
_cell.length_b   1.000
_cell.length_c   1.000
_cell.angle_alpha   90.00
_cell.angle_beta   90.00
_cell.angle_gamma   90.00
#
_symmetry.space_group_name_H-M   'P 1'
#
loop_
_entity.id
_entity.type
_entity.pdbx_description
1 polymer ?
#
loop_
_entity_poly.entity_id
_entity_poly.type
_entity_poly.pdbx_seq_one_letter_code
_entity_poly.pdbx_strand_id
1 'polypeptide(L)'
;MELLPLASDPQRMAAYAGWEAANEPVAVTPPRCSAWLTSEAERAPAGGPGYPLGRGQFWYGAPDLALWPHFYPALAAVAATGGYLGLHEYSAPEMWFGTGKSQLAAGADEGDEGWLTLRYRKLYRNYLQPAGLAVPLLMTECGVDGLVQDRPAHRGAVGGTLSTIGPKRYA
;
A
#
# COMPACT_ATOMS: atom_id res chain seq x y z
N MET A 1 18.66 -23.11 6.49
CA MET A 1 19.32 -21.84 6.80
C MET A 1 18.39 -21.09 7.73
N GLU A 2 18.83 -20.80 8.95
CA GLU A 2 18.01 -20.10 9.94
C GLU A 2 18.08 -18.59 9.66
N LEU A 3 16.94 -17.92 9.41
CA LEU A 3 16.89 -16.52 9.00
C LEU A 3 17.09 -15.55 10.17
N LEU A 4 16.74 -15.96 11.39
CA LEU A 4 16.78 -15.10 12.57
C LEU A 4 18.20 -14.61 12.94
N PRO A 5 19.26 -15.45 12.91
CA PRO A 5 20.62 -14.97 13.18
C PRO A 5 21.14 -13.94 12.17
N LEU A 6 20.68 -14.01 10.90
CA LEU A 6 21.06 -13.03 9.87
C LEU A 6 20.27 -11.73 9.99
N ALA A 7 18.98 -11.82 10.30
CA ALA A 7 18.09 -10.67 10.45
C ALA A 7 18.38 -9.85 11.72
N SER A 8 18.88 -10.51 12.78
CA SER A 8 19.25 -9.88 14.05
C SER A 8 20.74 -9.56 14.20
N ASP A 9 21.54 -9.77 13.14
CA ASP A 9 22.97 -9.48 13.16
C ASP A 9 23.24 -7.98 13.43
N PRO A 10 23.94 -7.61 14.52
CA PRO A 10 24.11 -6.21 14.88
C PRO A 10 24.88 -5.37 13.85
N GLN A 11 25.80 -5.97 13.08
CA GLN A 11 26.54 -5.25 12.04
C GLN A 11 25.65 -4.92 10.85
N ARG A 12 24.76 -5.84 10.47
CA ARG A 12 23.75 -5.60 9.43
C ARG A 12 22.69 -4.61 9.90
N MET A 13 22.28 -4.69 11.17
CA MET A 13 21.32 -3.76 11.74
C MET A 13 21.88 -2.34 11.78
N ALA A 14 23.19 -2.15 11.97
CA ALA A 14 23.81 -0.84 11.84
C ALA A 14 23.74 -0.24 10.41
N ALA A 15 23.43 -1.03 9.38
CA ALA A 15 23.42 -0.60 7.98
C ALA A 15 22.03 -0.26 7.42
N TYR A 16 20.94 -0.72 8.04
CA TYR A 16 19.57 -0.54 7.54
C TYR A 16 18.66 0.00 8.64
N ALA A 17 17.80 0.96 8.30
CA ALA A 17 16.87 1.57 9.26
C ALA A 17 15.57 0.77 9.46
N GLY A 18 15.36 -0.30 8.70
CA GLY A 18 14.13 -1.10 8.75
C GLY A 18 14.18 -2.27 7.79
N TRP A 19 13.26 -3.21 7.98
CA TRP A 19 13.02 -4.31 7.06
C TRP A 19 11.67 -4.16 6.40
N GLU A 20 11.65 -4.49 5.13
CA GLU A 20 10.45 -4.61 4.34
C GLU A 20 10.04 -6.08 4.25
N ALA A 21 8.73 -6.33 4.35
CA ALA A 21 8.14 -7.63 4.10
C ALA A 21 8.17 -7.99 2.60
N ALA A 22 7.31 -8.91 2.14
CA ALA A 22 7.30 -9.22 0.72
C ALA A 22 6.90 -7.99 -0.12
N ASN A 23 7.52 -7.87 -1.29
CA ASN A 23 7.18 -6.89 -2.30
C ASN A 23 5.78 -7.16 -2.88
N GLU A 24 4.94 -6.12 -2.93
CA GLU A 24 3.60 -6.11 -3.54
C GLU A 24 2.68 -7.34 -3.29
N PRO A 25 2.44 -7.76 -2.03
CA PRO A 25 1.42 -8.77 -1.74
C PRO A 25 0.03 -8.43 -2.30
N VAL A 26 -0.55 -9.37 -3.05
CA VAL A 26 -1.92 -9.24 -3.59
C VAL A 26 -2.95 -9.82 -2.59
N ALA A 27 -3.32 -9.02 -1.60
CA ALA A 27 -4.35 -9.36 -0.61
C ALA A 27 -5.72 -8.78 -0.99
N VAL A 28 -6.41 -9.40 -1.95
CA VAL A 28 -7.68 -8.87 -2.54
C VAL A 28 -8.95 -9.51 -1.99
N THR A 29 -8.86 -10.35 -0.96
CA THR A 29 -10.03 -10.95 -0.27
C THR A 29 -9.84 -10.90 1.24
N PRO A 30 -10.91 -10.83 2.07
CA PRO A 30 -10.77 -10.81 3.53
C PRO A 30 -9.92 -11.98 4.08
N PRO A 31 -10.08 -13.24 3.63
CA PRO A 31 -9.22 -14.33 4.09
C PRO A 31 -7.74 -14.15 3.74
N ARG A 32 -7.43 -13.58 2.56
CA ARG A 32 -6.04 -13.28 2.17
C ARG A 32 -5.47 -12.11 2.97
N CYS A 33 -6.28 -11.11 3.31
CA CYS A 33 -5.89 -10.03 4.21
C CYS A 33 -5.53 -10.60 5.59
N SER A 34 -6.41 -11.44 6.15
CA SER A 34 -6.16 -12.11 7.44
C SER A 34 -4.92 -13.02 7.41
N ALA A 35 -4.76 -13.84 6.37
CA ALA A 35 -3.60 -14.72 6.25
C ALA A 35 -2.28 -13.95 6.11
N TRP A 36 -2.29 -12.83 5.39
CA TRP A 36 -1.15 -11.92 5.30
C TRP A 36 -0.77 -11.38 6.68
N LEU A 37 -1.75 -10.88 7.44
CA LEU A 37 -1.55 -10.37 8.79
C LEU A 37 -0.94 -11.42 9.73
N THR A 38 -1.39 -12.67 9.65
CA THR A 38 -0.80 -13.78 10.42
C THR A 38 0.66 -14.01 10.04
N SER A 39 0.99 -14.07 8.74
CA SER A 39 2.37 -14.27 8.30
C SER A 39 3.30 -13.13 8.71
N GLU A 40 2.80 -11.89 8.70
CA GLU A 40 3.58 -10.71 9.11
C GLU A 40 3.80 -10.66 10.62
N ALA A 41 2.80 -11.07 11.42
CA ALA A 41 2.95 -11.18 12.86
C ALA A 41 4.00 -12.25 13.27
N GLU A 42 4.08 -13.35 12.53
CA GLU A 42 5.10 -14.40 12.72
C GLU A 42 6.52 -13.91 12.38
N ARG A 43 6.65 -12.94 11.46
CA ARG A 43 7.95 -12.35 11.07
C ARG A 43 8.41 -11.24 12.01
N ALA A 44 7.51 -10.62 12.78
CA ALA A 44 7.82 -9.49 13.66
C ALA A 44 8.96 -9.72 14.67
N PRO A 45 9.11 -10.90 15.30
CA PRO A 45 10.22 -11.17 16.21
C PRO A 45 11.60 -11.15 15.53
N ALA A 46 11.68 -11.33 14.21
CA ALA A 46 12.93 -11.35 13.45
C ALA A 46 13.58 -9.97 13.28
N GLY A 47 12.81 -8.88 13.39
CA GLY A 47 13.31 -7.51 13.28
C GLY A 47 13.90 -6.95 14.56
N GLY A 48 13.76 -7.64 15.69
CA GLY A 48 14.17 -7.16 17.01
C GLY A 48 13.33 -5.99 17.54
N PRO A 49 13.47 -5.64 18.84
CA PRO A 49 12.82 -4.45 19.41
C PRO A 49 13.47 -3.18 18.84
N GLY A 50 12.67 -2.35 18.17
CA GLY A 50 13.08 -1.00 17.75
C GLY A 50 13.34 -0.78 16.26
N TYR A 51 13.15 -1.79 15.40
CA TYR A 51 13.17 -1.57 13.95
C TYR A 51 11.77 -1.37 13.39
N PRO A 52 11.54 -0.27 12.65
CA PRO A 52 10.28 -0.08 11.96
C PRO A 52 10.13 -1.14 10.87
N LEU A 53 9.22 -2.08 11.08
CA LEU A 53 8.84 -3.06 10.07
C LEU A 53 7.83 -2.41 9.12
N GLY A 54 8.18 -2.37 7.84
CA GLY A 54 7.27 -2.04 6.74
C GLY A 54 6.27 -3.16 6.55
N ARG A 55 5.05 -2.98 7.06
CA ARG A 55 4.01 -4.02 6.97
C ARG A 55 3.10 -3.79 5.78
N GLY A 56 3.31 -4.62 4.76
CA GLY A 56 2.51 -4.68 3.54
C GLY A 56 2.84 -3.53 2.59
N GLN A 57 3.35 -3.88 1.42
CA GLN A 57 3.41 -2.98 0.28
C GLN A 57 2.22 -3.28 -0.60
N PHE A 58 1.30 -2.36 -0.74
CA PHE A 58 0.18 -2.58 -1.65
C PHE A 58 0.46 -1.90 -2.98
N TRP A 59 0.19 -2.63 -4.07
CA TRP A 59 0.19 -2.03 -5.39
C TRP A 59 -0.92 -0.97 -5.49
N TYR A 60 -0.78 -0.09 -6.47
CA TYR A 60 -1.63 1.07 -6.70
C TYR A 60 -3.12 0.86 -6.45
N GLY A 61 -3.64 1.50 -5.39
CA GLY A 61 -5.06 1.47 -5.06
C GLY A 61 -5.60 0.09 -4.66
N ALA A 62 -4.74 -0.86 -4.29
CA ALA A 62 -5.15 -2.06 -3.60
C ALA A 62 -4.77 -2.01 -2.11
N PRO A 63 -5.42 -2.84 -1.28
CA PRO A 63 -6.69 -3.47 -1.55
C PRO A 63 -7.82 -2.45 -1.63
N ASP A 64 -9.03 -2.91 -1.95
CA ASP A 64 -10.21 -2.06 -1.94
C ASP A 64 -10.35 -1.32 -0.59
N LEU A 65 -10.81 -0.05 -0.59
CA LEU A 65 -10.84 0.78 0.62
C LEU A 65 -11.63 0.11 1.75
N ALA A 66 -12.76 -0.53 1.42
CA ALA A 66 -13.58 -1.28 2.38
C ALA A 66 -12.88 -2.48 3.03
N LEU A 67 -11.76 -2.97 2.47
CA LEU A 67 -11.00 -4.08 3.05
C LEU A 67 -9.98 -3.64 4.10
N TRP A 68 -9.67 -2.34 4.20
CA TRP A 68 -8.66 -1.83 5.13
C TRP A 68 -8.94 -2.05 6.62
N PRO A 69 -10.20 -2.07 7.10
CA PRO A 69 -10.52 -2.48 8.46
C PRO A 69 -9.97 -3.86 8.85
N HIS A 70 -9.82 -4.78 7.89
CA HIS A 70 -9.22 -6.09 8.18
C HIS A 70 -7.74 -5.98 8.57
N PHE A 71 -7.02 -4.94 8.14
CA PHE A 71 -5.60 -4.74 8.45
C PHE A 71 -5.33 -4.01 9.77
N TYR A 72 -6.39 -3.57 10.48
CA TYR A 72 -6.26 -2.82 11.72
C TYR A 72 -5.39 -3.53 12.79
N PRO A 73 -5.48 -4.86 13.00
CA PRO A 73 -4.61 -5.55 13.94
C PRO A 73 -3.11 -5.39 13.62
N ALA A 74 -2.69 -5.49 12.35
CA ALA A 74 -1.27 -5.25 12.03
C ALA A 74 -0.88 -3.80 12.16
N LEU A 75 -1.73 -2.87 11.73
CA LEU A 75 -1.47 -1.44 11.85
C LEU A 75 -1.36 -1.00 13.32
N ALA A 76 -2.16 -1.57 14.21
CA ALA A 76 -2.06 -1.37 15.65
C ALA A 76 -0.71 -1.83 16.18
N ALA A 77 -0.25 -3.01 15.74
CA ALA A 77 1.10 -3.44 16.07
C ALA A 77 2.15 -2.51 15.43
N VAL A 78 1.87 -1.79 14.32
CA VAL A 78 2.90 -1.02 13.57
C VAL A 78 3.15 0.22 14.40
N ALA A 79 2.05 0.86 14.80
CA ALA A 79 2.04 1.94 15.76
C ALA A 79 2.78 1.55 17.06
N ALA A 80 2.52 0.35 17.60
CA ALA A 80 3.15 -0.11 18.84
C ALA A 80 4.67 -0.31 18.74
N THR A 81 5.20 -0.65 17.57
CA THR A 81 6.63 -0.86 17.33
C THR A 81 7.33 0.34 16.68
N GLY A 82 6.62 1.44 16.44
CA GLY A 82 7.15 2.61 15.72
C GLY A 82 7.45 2.36 14.25
N GLY A 83 6.73 1.42 13.62
CA GLY A 83 6.91 1.03 12.21
C GLY A 83 6.31 1.99 11.19
N TYR A 84 6.34 1.58 9.91
CA TYR A 84 5.74 2.31 8.79
C TYR A 84 4.84 1.41 7.94
N LEU A 85 3.96 2.04 7.16
CA LEU A 85 3.21 1.43 6.07
C LEU A 85 3.97 1.70 4.76
N GLY A 86 4.39 0.64 4.06
CA GLY A 86 5.01 0.76 2.74
C GLY A 86 3.96 0.90 1.64
N LEU A 87 4.25 1.69 0.60
CA LEU A 87 3.33 1.88 -0.53
C LEU A 87 4.08 2.12 -1.83
N HIS A 88 3.52 1.61 -2.92
CA HIS A 88 3.94 1.93 -4.28
C HIS A 88 2.94 2.87 -4.95
N GLU A 89 3.46 3.93 -5.60
CA GLU A 89 2.65 4.80 -6.46
C GLU A 89 3.21 4.88 -7.88
N TYR A 90 2.54 4.20 -8.79
CA TYR A 90 2.81 4.28 -10.21
C TYR A 90 1.60 4.80 -10.97
N SER A 91 1.84 5.64 -11.96
CA SER A 91 0.79 6.12 -12.86
C SER A 91 1.29 6.26 -14.28
N ALA A 92 0.37 6.49 -15.20
CA ALA A 92 0.69 6.79 -16.59
C ALA A 92 -0.52 7.42 -17.32
N PRO A 93 -0.30 8.26 -18.34
CA PRO A 93 1.01 8.64 -18.93
C PRO A 93 1.82 9.63 -18.07
N GLU A 94 1.21 10.19 -17.04
CA GLU A 94 1.85 11.10 -16.09
C GLU A 94 1.39 10.77 -14.66
N MET A 95 2.16 11.20 -13.67
CA MET A 95 1.85 10.93 -12.25
C MET A 95 0.46 11.46 -11.84
N TRP A 96 0.00 12.55 -12.43
CA TRP A 96 -1.26 13.18 -12.03
C TRP A 96 -2.51 12.52 -12.61
N PHE A 97 -2.35 11.50 -13.45
CA PHE A 97 -3.49 10.82 -14.07
C PHE A 97 -4.42 10.20 -13.02
N GLY A 98 -5.71 10.57 -13.06
CA GLY A 98 -6.72 10.13 -12.09
C GLY A 98 -6.64 10.81 -10.71
N THR A 99 -5.97 11.97 -10.60
CA THR A 99 -5.87 12.79 -9.37
C THR A 99 -6.53 14.15 -9.57
N GLY A 100 -7.20 14.69 -8.55
CA GLY A 100 -7.83 16.02 -8.60
C GLY A 100 -8.74 16.15 -9.82
N LYS A 101 -8.53 17.18 -10.65
CA LYS A 101 -9.26 17.43 -11.90
C LYS A 101 -8.90 16.51 -13.07
N SER A 102 -7.84 15.72 -12.95
CA SER A 102 -7.40 14.77 -13.98
C SER A 102 -8.15 13.43 -13.90
N GLN A 103 -9.40 13.44 -13.38
CA GLN A 103 -10.26 12.26 -13.36
C GLN A 103 -10.67 11.82 -14.77
N LEU A 104 -11.00 10.53 -14.91
CA LEU A 104 -11.57 9.98 -16.13
C LEU A 104 -12.97 10.51 -16.44
N ALA A 105 -13.75 10.83 -15.40
CA ALA A 105 -15.09 11.36 -15.55
C ALA A 105 -15.04 12.87 -15.83
N ALA A 106 -15.73 13.31 -16.88
CA ALA A 106 -15.76 14.72 -17.27
C ALA A 106 -16.32 15.59 -16.14
N GLY A 107 -15.57 16.64 -15.79
CA GLY A 107 -15.94 17.58 -14.73
C GLY A 107 -15.76 17.05 -13.30
N ALA A 108 -15.28 15.81 -13.12
CA ALA A 108 -14.98 15.30 -11.78
C ALA A 108 -13.68 15.90 -11.23
N ASP A 109 -13.69 16.18 -9.93
CA ASP A 109 -12.56 16.74 -9.19
C ASP A 109 -12.50 16.06 -7.81
N GLU A 110 -11.41 15.34 -7.57
CA GLU A 110 -11.12 14.69 -6.28
C GLU A 110 -10.21 15.56 -5.41
N GLY A 111 -10.08 16.85 -5.70
CA GLY A 111 -9.28 17.79 -4.92
C GLY A 111 -7.79 17.44 -4.91
N ASP A 112 -7.26 17.15 -3.72
CA ASP A 112 -5.85 16.79 -3.53
C ASP A 112 -5.62 15.27 -3.49
N GLU A 113 -6.63 14.46 -3.81
CA GLU A 113 -6.56 13.00 -3.84
C GLU A 113 -6.99 12.45 -5.21
N GLY A 114 -6.95 11.13 -5.34
CA GLY A 114 -7.37 10.44 -6.55
C GLY A 114 -7.80 9.02 -6.27
N TRP A 115 -8.41 8.40 -7.27
CA TRP A 115 -8.72 6.96 -7.24
C TRP A 115 -7.55 6.13 -7.76
N LEU A 116 -6.74 6.77 -8.59
CA LEU A 116 -5.52 6.24 -9.12
C LEU A 116 -4.38 6.74 -8.21
N THR A 117 -3.78 7.90 -8.49
CA THR A 117 -2.65 8.43 -7.69
C THR A 117 -3.16 9.19 -6.47
N LEU A 118 -2.38 9.23 -5.39
CA LEU A 118 -2.75 9.81 -4.10
C LEU A 118 -3.94 9.15 -3.40
N ARG A 119 -4.34 7.94 -3.80
CA ARG A 119 -5.45 7.21 -3.16
C ARG A 119 -5.20 6.91 -1.68
N TYR A 120 -3.94 6.83 -1.25
CA TYR A 120 -3.61 6.68 0.17
C TYR A 120 -4.21 7.80 1.02
N ARG A 121 -4.47 9.00 0.46
CA ARG A 121 -5.10 10.10 1.22
C ARG A 121 -6.52 9.72 1.63
N LYS A 122 -7.29 9.10 0.73
CA LYS A 122 -8.62 8.55 1.03
C LYS A 122 -8.54 7.48 2.13
N LEU A 123 -7.57 6.59 2.03
CA LEU A 123 -7.32 5.57 3.05
C LEU A 123 -7.04 6.20 4.42
N TYR A 124 -6.06 7.11 4.49
CA TYR A 124 -5.65 7.72 5.74
C TYR A 124 -6.79 8.52 6.37
N ARG A 125 -7.46 9.37 5.59
CA ARG A 125 -8.54 10.24 6.09
C ARG A 125 -9.77 9.48 6.53
N ASN A 126 -10.17 8.45 5.78
CA ASN A 126 -11.46 7.81 5.99
C ASN A 126 -11.40 6.55 6.86
N TYR A 127 -10.22 5.92 7.00
CA TYR A 127 -10.07 4.66 7.72
C TYR A 127 -9.02 4.73 8.82
N LEU A 128 -7.79 5.15 8.51
CA LEU A 128 -6.68 5.03 9.47
C LEU A 128 -6.71 6.11 10.56
N GLN A 129 -6.90 7.38 10.20
CA GLN A 129 -6.96 8.48 11.15
C GLN A 129 -8.15 8.34 12.11
N PRO A 130 -9.39 8.06 11.66
CA PRO A 130 -10.53 7.85 12.56
C PRO A 130 -10.34 6.67 13.52
N ALA A 131 -9.60 5.64 13.11
CA ALA A 131 -9.30 4.48 13.94
C ALA A 131 -8.11 4.69 14.89
N GLY A 132 -7.40 5.82 14.83
CA GLY A 132 -6.17 6.05 15.59
C GLY A 132 -4.98 5.20 15.10
N LEU A 133 -5.02 4.77 13.84
CA LEU A 133 -4.06 3.85 13.21
C LEU A 133 -3.25 4.52 12.08
N ALA A 134 -3.18 5.84 12.07
CA ALA A 134 -2.34 6.59 11.14
C ALA A 134 -0.86 6.44 11.53
N VAL A 135 -0.19 5.46 10.92
CA VAL A 135 1.25 5.22 11.06
C VAL A 135 2.02 6.01 10.00
N PRO A 136 3.35 6.21 10.14
CA PRO A 136 4.17 6.79 9.07
C PRO A 136 4.00 6.04 7.74
N LEU A 137 3.88 6.79 6.65
CA LEU A 137 3.88 6.26 5.29
C LEU A 137 5.30 6.30 4.72
N LEU A 138 5.76 5.22 4.12
CA LEU A 138 6.98 5.16 3.32
C LEU A 138 6.63 4.83 1.88
N MET A 139 6.92 5.76 0.95
CA MET A 139 6.80 5.49 -0.48
C MET A 139 8.08 4.79 -0.94
N THR A 140 8.01 3.47 -1.08
CA THR A 140 9.18 2.62 -1.38
C THR A 140 9.44 2.50 -2.87
N GLU A 141 8.38 2.66 -3.68
CA GLU A 141 8.50 2.81 -5.12
C GLU A 141 7.53 3.88 -5.65
N CYS A 142 7.99 4.70 -6.58
CA CYS A 142 7.10 5.58 -7.33
C CYS A 142 7.65 5.95 -8.69
N GLY A 143 6.76 6.19 -9.65
CA GLY A 143 7.19 6.69 -10.96
C GLY A 143 6.12 6.61 -12.05
N VAL A 144 6.50 7.10 -13.23
CA VAL A 144 5.68 6.91 -14.43
C VAL A 144 6.07 5.57 -15.05
N ASP A 145 5.15 4.61 -15.03
CA ASP A 145 5.40 3.27 -15.57
C ASP A 145 4.50 2.99 -16.80
N GLY A 146 5.16 2.80 -17.94
CA GLY A 146 4.57 2.41 -19.22
C GLY A 146 3.76 1.11 -19.18
N LEU A 147 3.91 0.29 -18.14
CA LEU A 147 3.15 -0.94 -17.90
C LEU A 147 1.82 -0.73 -17.17
N VAL A 148 1.53 0.44 -16.57
CA VAL A 148 0.20 0.74 -16.00
C VAL A 148 -0.88 0.79 -17.12
N GLN A 149 -1.60 -0.30 -17.37
CA GLN A 149 -2.53 -0.44 -18.52
C GLN A 149 -3.88 0.31 -18.34
N ASP A 150 -4.78 0.23 -19.34
CA ASP A 150 -6.12 0.87 -19.42
C ASP A 150 -6.14 2.41 -19.59
N ARG A 151 -5.20 2.93 -20.38
CA ARG A 151 -5.16 4.36 -20.73
C ARG A 151 -6.10 4.64 -21.90
N PRO A 152 -6.58 5.89 -22.07
CA PRO A 152 -7.37 6.31 -23.24
C PRO A 152 -6.72 6.06 -24.61
N ALA A 153 -5.41 5.73 -24.67
CA ALA A 153 -4.64 5.58 -25.90
C ALA A 153 -4.17 4.16 -26.27
N HIS A 154 -4.41 3.10 -25.48
CA HIS A 154 -4.02 1.73 -25.90
C HIS A 154 -5.12 0.70 -25.62
N ARG A 155 -5.92 0.37 -26.64
CA ARG A 155 -6.67 -0.90 -26.65
C ARG A 155 -5.72 -1.97 -27.15
N GLY A 156 -5.27 -2.90 -26.31
CA GLY A 156 -4.60 -4.10 -26.83
C GLY A 156 -3.73 -4.96 -25.93
N ALA A 157 -3.49 -4.66 -24.65
CA ALA A 157 -2.66 -5.52 -23.79
C ALA A 157 -3.40 -5.90 -22.50
N VAL A 158 -3.47 -7.21 -22.27
CA VAL A 158 -4.25 -7.86 -21.21
C VAL A 158 -3.42 -7.85 -19.92
N GLY A 159 -3.77 -6.98 -18.98
CA GLY A 159 -3.24 -6.94 -17.61
C GLY A 159 -4.02 -5.93 -16.77
N GLY A 160 -4.65 -6.40 -15.68
CA GLY A 160 -5.29 -5.60 -14.61
C GLY A 160 -6.17 -4.41 -15.02
N THR A 161 -7.49 -4.62 -15.09
CA THR A 161 -8.43 -3.60 -15.59
C THR A 161 -8.67 -2.45 -14.58
N LEU A 162 -8.42 -1.19 -14.98
CA LEU A 162 -8.77 0.05 -14.27
C LEU A 162 -10.28 0.17 -13.97
N SER A 163 -11.11 -0.63 -14.66
CA SER A 163 -12.57 -0.67 -14.49
C SER A 163 -13.05 -1.04 -13.08
N THR A 164 -12.14 -1.46 -12.19
CA THR A 164 -12.46 -1.88 -10.81
C THR A 164 -12.07 -0.87 -9.72
N ILE A 165 -11.34 0.21 -10.07
CA ILE A 165 -10.69 1.12 -9.10
C ILE A 165 -11.46 2.45 -8.95
N GLY A 166 -12.57 2.64 -9.67
CA GLY A 166 -13.36 3.87 -9.66
C GLY A 166 -14.54 3.91 -8.66
N PRO A 167 -15.19 5.08 -8.53
CA PRO A 167 -16.32 5.29 -7.61
C PRO A 167 -17.55 4.40 -7.89
N LYS A 168 -17.60 3.70 -9.03
CA LYS A 168 -18.71 2.79 -9.40
C LYS A 168 -18.96 1.62 -8.43
N ARG A 169 -18.01 1.30 -7.53
CA ARG A 169 -18.22 0.33 -6.45
C ARG A 169 -18.90 0.90 -5.20
N TYR A 170 -18.98 2.22 -5.08
CA TYR A 170 -19.37 2.94 -3.86
C TYR A 170 -20.50 3.95 -4.09
N ALA A 171 -21.24 3.81 -5.19
CA ALA A 171 -22.49 4.52 -5.46
C ALA A 171 -23.69 3.59 -5.26
#